data_AF-A0A378XZ09-F1
#
_entry.id   AF-A0A378XZ09-F1
#
_cell.length_a   1.000
_cell.length_b   1.000
_cell.length_c   1.000
_cell.angle_alpha   90.00
_cell.angle_beta   90.00
_cell.angle_gamma   90.00
#
_symmetry.space_group_name_H-M   'P 1'
#
loop_
_entity.id
_entity.type
_entity.pdbx_description
1 polymer ?
#
loop_
_entity_poly.entity_id
_entity_poly.type
_entity_poly.pdbx_seq_one_letter_code
_entity_poly.pdbx_strand_id
1 'polypeptide(L)'
;MSIKETMKYIDDHKDEYLAKKHEFVHWSDKYPHELHANVLLLDGKIENWKVGNMKADSKHYPFSSYWKVNRMKLVTEGDHQFYELGDYEVKSFTWTVNNYKEHNDVFNYHASEWFKQWEHADDYRLGKAY
;
A
#
# COMPACT_ATOMS: atom_id res chain seq x y z
N MET A 1 5.55 -36.47 -15.26
CA MET A 1 6.07 -35.43 -16.18
C MET A 1 7.54 -35.26 -15.86
N SER A 2 8.41 -35.55 -16.83
CA SER A 2 9.87 -35.43 -16.69
C SER A 2 10.31 -33.98 -16.90
N ILE A 3 11.49 -33.62 -16.38
CA ILE A 3 12.08 -32.27 -16.52
C ILE A 3 12.16 -31.86 -18.00
N LYS A 4 12.42 -32.80 -18.91
CA LYS A 4 12.49 -32.53 -20.36
C LYS A 4 11.13 -32.16 -20.96
N GLU A 5 10.06 -32.78 -20.48
CA GLU A 5 8.69 -32.48 -20.94
C GLU A 5 8.23 -31.11 -20.42
N THR A 6 8.62 -30.74 -19.19
CA THR A 6 8.35 -29.41 -18.62
C THR A 6 9.11 -28.30 -19.35
N MET A 7 10.40 -28.51 -19.67
CA MET A 7 11.18 -27.50 -20.40
C MET A 7 10.65 -27.27 -21.82
N LYS A 8 10.24 -28.35 -22.51
CA LYS A 8 9.63 -28.24 -23.83
C LYS A 8 8.30 -27.48 -23.80
N TYR A 9 7.44 -27.76 -22.81
CA TYR A 9 6.18 -27.02 -22.63
C TYR A 9 6.42 -25.52 -22.41
N ILE A 10 7.43 -25.15 -21.62
CA ILE A 10 7.77 -23.74 -21.37
C ILE A 10 8.25 -23.05 -22.66
N ASP A 11 9.09 -23.71 -23.45
CA ASP A 11 9.61 -23.13 -24.70
C ASP A 11 8.51 -23.00 -25.77
N ASP A 12 7.65 -24.03 -25.89
CA ASP A 12 6.54 -24.07 -26.85
C ASP A 12 5.47 -22.99 -26.56
N HIS A 13 5.35 -22.51 -25.31
CA HIS A 13 4.37 -21.48 -24.91
C HIS A 13 5.03 -20.15 -24.51
N LYS A 14 6.33 -20.00 -24.78
CA LYS A 14 7.12 -18.83 -24.36
C LYS A 14 6.56 -17.53 -24.93
N ASP A 15 6.18 -17.53 -26.20
CA ASP A 15 5.62 -16.34 -26.86
C ASP A 15 4.24 -15.99 -26.33
N GLU A 16 3.43 -16.98 -25.97
CA GLU A 16 2.12 -16.76 -25.34
C GLU A 16 2.27 -16.20 -23.91
N TYR A 17 3.30 -16.66 -23.19
CA TYR A 17 3.67 -16.15 -21.87
C TYR A 17 4.22 -14.72 -21.94
N LEU A 18 5.06 -14.42 -22.94
CA LEU A 18 5.59 -13.09 -23.19
C LEU A 18 4.49 -12.12 -23.66
N ALA A 19 3.56 -12.57 -24.53
CA ALA A 19 2.41 -11.78 -24.97
C ALA A 19 1.48 -11.42 -23.80
N LYS A 20 1.14 -12.38 -22.93
CA LYS A 20 0.35 -12.11 -21.71
C LYS A 20 1.08 -11.20 -20.72
N LYS A 21 2.42 -11.27 -20.63
CA LYS A 21 3.23 -10.36 -19.81
C LYS A 21 3.16 -8.91 -20.32
N HIS A 22 2.97 -8.70 -21.62
CA HIS A 22 2.81 -7.37 -22.21
C HIS A 22 1.43 -6.73 -21.99
N GLU A 23 0.41 -7.49 -21.54
CA GLU A 23 -0.93 -6.95 -21.27
C GLU A 23 -1.11 -6.41 -19.84
N PHE A 24 -0.23 -6.77 -18.90
CA PHE A 24 -0.27 -6.28 -17.52
C PHE A 24 0.62 -5.05 -17.34
N VAL A 25 0.13 -3.89 -17.79
CA VAL A 25 0.73 -2.61 -17.38
C VAL A 25 0.33 -2.35 -15.92
N HIS A 26 1.30 -2.34 -15.01
CA HIS A 26 1.06 -2.06 -13.60
C HIS A 26 0.55 -0.61 -13.45
N TRP A 27 -0.26 -0.32 -12.41
CA TRP A 27 -0.84 1.02 -12.24
C TRP A 27 0.24 2.11 -12.10
N SER A 28 1.41 1.76 -11.56
CA SER A 28 2.58 2.65 -11.45
C SER A 28 3.21 3.00 -12.78
N ASP A 29 2.87 2.30 -13.86
CA ASP A 29 3.49 2.48 -15.18
C ASP A 29 2.62 3.33 -16.12
N LYS A 30 1.42 3.74 -15.67
CA LYS A 30 0.52 4.66 -16.38
C LYS A 30 0.58 6.03 -15.75
N TYR A 31 0.84 7.05 -16.54
CA TYR A 31 0.92 8.44 -16.08
C TYR A 31 -0.09 9.32 -16.83
N PRO A 32 -0.61 10.39 -16.19
CA PRO A 32 -0.43 10.72 -14.77
C PRO A 32 -1.23 9.78 -13.86
N HIS A 33 -0.80 9.65 -12.60
CA HIS A 33 -1.57 8.96 -11.56
C HIS A 33 -1.36 9.60 -10.18
N GLU A 34 -2.18 9.20 -9.22
CA GLU A 34 -2.10 9.68 -7.84
C GLU A 34 -1.35 8.69 -6.95
N LEU A 35 -0.52 9.24 -6.06
CA LEU A 35 0.10 8.53 -4.95
C LEU A 35 -0.39 9.16 -3.65
N HIS A 36 -0.75 8.29 -2.70
CA HIS A 36 -1.24 8.68 -1.39
C HIS A 36 -0.28 8.16 -0.32
N ALA A 37 0.31 9.07 0.46
CA ALA A 37 0.89 8.71 1.75
C ALA A 37 -0.23 8.72 2.79
N ASN A 38 -0.41 7.59 3.47
CA ASN A 38 -1.42 7.39 4.48
C ASN A 38 -0.74 7.05 5.80
N VAL A 39 -1.19 7.66 6.90
CA VAL A 39 -0.72 7.37 8.26
C VAL A 39 -1.90 7.07 9.16
N LEU A 40 -1.76 6.02 9.96
CA LEU A 40 -2.66 5.68 11.05
C LEU A 40 -1.99 6.14 12.34
N LEU A 41 -2.65 7.04 13.06
CA LEU A 41 -2.15 7.66 14.28
C LEU A 41 -2.96 7.20 15.49
N LEU A 42 -2.29 7.02 16.62
CA LEU A 42 -2.91 6.89 17.94
C LEU A 42 -2.14 7.78 18.90
N ASP A 43 -2.85 8.62 19.66
CA ASP A 43 -2.23 9.58 20.59
C ASP A 43 -1.14 10.45 19.92
N GLY A 44 -1.34 10.78 18.63
CA GLY A 44 -0.41 11.58 17.83
C GLY A 44 0.83 10.83 17.32
N LYS A 45 0.97 9.52 17.57
CA LYS A 45 2.10 8.69 17.14
C LYS A 45 1.71 7.75 15.99
N ILE A 46 2.67 7.46 15.10
CA ILE A 46 2.50 6.55 13.97
C ILE A 46 2.35 5.12 14.49
N GLU A 47 1.19 4.53 14.21
CA GLU A 47 0.88 3.12 14.44
C GLU A 47 0.85 2.32 13.14
N ASN A 48 0.64 2.95 11.99
CA ASN A 48 0.92 2.34 10.69
C ASN A 48 1.08 3.42 9.63
N TRP A 49 1.71 3.08 8.51
CA TRP A 49 1.84 3.97 7.37
C TRP A 49 1.88 3.17 6.06
N LYS A 50 1.47 3.80 4.96
CA LYS A 50 1.58 3.20 3.63
C LYS A 50 1.55 4.26 2.55
N VAL A 51 2.41 4.10 1.54
CA VAL A 51 2.38 4.88 0.30
C VAL A 51 1.86 3.99 -0.83
N GLY A 52 0.91 4.47 -1.63
CA GLY A 52 0.38 3.71 -2.77
C GLY A 52 -0.77 4.40 -3.50
N ASN A 53 -1.49 3.64 -4.33
CA ASN A 53 -2.58 4.13 -5.17
C ASN A 53 -3.95 4.20 -4.47
N MET A 54 -4.03 3.87 -3.19
CA MET A 54 -5.26 3.93 -2.41
C MET A 54 -5.15 5.01 -1.34
N LYS A 55 -6.07 5.97 -1.39
CA LYS A 55 -6.24 6.96 -0.34
C LYS A 55 -6.99 6.33 0.83
N ALA A 56 -6.48 6.52 2.03
CA ALA A 56 -7.14 6.09 3.25
C ALA A 56 -8.19 7.12 3.70
N ASP A 57 -9.32 6.61 4.17
CA ASP A 57 -10.37 7.34 4.87
C ASP A 57 -10.85 6.56 6.11
N SER A 58 -11.93 7.04 6.75
CA SER A 58 -12.45 6.43 7.98
C SER A 58 -13.10 5.06 7.81
N LYS A 59 -13.39 4.65 6.57
CA LYS A 59 -14.05 3.38 6.22
C LYS A 59 -13.13 2.44 5.43
N HIS A 60 -12.21 3.00 4.65
CA HIS A 60 -11.31 2.26 3.78
C HIS A 60 -9.89 2.74 4.01
N TYR A 61 -9.06 1.86 4.57
CA TYR A 61 -7.67 2.18 4.82
C TYR A 61 -6.77 1.02 4.34
N PRO A 62 -5.62 1.31 3.72
CA PRO A 62 -4.87 0.32 2.96
C PRO A 62 -3.89 -0.49 3.82
N PHE A 63 -3.99 -0.45 5.15
CA PHE A 63 -3.06 -1.15 6.04
C PHE A 63 -3.42 -2.64 6.13
N SER A 64 -2.42 -3.51 6.06
CA SER A 64 -2.63 -4.96 6.15
C SER A 64 -2.35 -5.53 7.54
N SER A 65 -1.82 -4.70 8.43
CA SER A 65 -1.35 -5.10 9.76
C SER A 65 -1.84 -4.10 10.81
N TYR A 66 -2.45 -4.62 11.85
CA TYR A 66 -2.87 -3.86 13.03
C TYR A 66 -2.36 -4.65 14.22
N TRP A 67 -1.43 -4.11 15.00
CA TRP A 67 -0.92 -4.83 16.17
C TRP A 67 -1.68 -4.48 17.45
N LYS A 68 -2.41 -3.35 17.48
CA LYS A 68 -3.26 -2.90 18.59
C LYS A 68 -4.75 -3.03 18.24
N VAL A 69 -5.14 -4.24 17.82
CA VAL A 69 -6.52 -4.59 17.44
C VAL A 69 -7.53 -4.41 18.58
N ASN A 70 -7.06 -4.41 19.83
CA ASN A 70 -7.91 -4.23 21.01
C ASN A 70 -8.57 -2.84 21.11
N ARG A 71 -8.11 -1.86 20.34
CA ARG A 71 -8.71 -0.52 20.25
C ARG A 71 -9.54 -0.28 18.99
N MET A 72 -9.56 -1.25 18.08
CA MET A 72 -10.41 -1.21 16.90
C MET A 72 -11.65 -2.05 17.15
N LYS A 73 -12.81 -1.53 16.79
CA LYS A 73 -14.07 -2.23 17.00
C LYS A 73 -14.49 -2.92 15.70
N LEU A 74 -14.62 -4.25 15.72
CA LEU A 74 -15.21 -4.96 14.60
C LEU A 74 -16.69 -4.59 14.51
N VAL A 75 -17.11 -4.11 13.35
CA VAL A 75 -18.49 -3.77 13.01
C VAL A 75 -18.97 -4.67 11.89
N THR A 76 -20.19 -5.15 12.06
CA THR A 76 -20.90 -5.95 11.06
C THR A 76 -22.05 -5.11 10.53
N GLU A 77 -22.07 -4.83 9.24
CA GLU A 77 -23.15 -4.12 8.53
C GLU A 77 -23.65 -5.00 7.38
N GLY A 78 -24.82 -5.61 7.57
CA GLY A 78 -25.30 -6.67 6.68
C GLY A 78 -24.34 -7.87 6.67
N ASP A 79 -23.91 -8.28 5.47
CA ASP A 79 -22.94 -9.37 5.27
C ASP A 79 -21.47 -8.92 5.29
N HIS A 80 -21.20 -7.64 5.60
CA HIS A 80 -19.85 -7.08 5.58
C HIS A 80 -19.32 -6.87 7.01
N GLN A 81 -18.05 -7.23 7.22
CA GLN A 81 -17.32 -6.95 8.45
C GLN A 81 -16.15 -6.00 8.17
N PHE A 82 -16.03 -4.95 8.96
CA PHE A 82 -14.92 -4.00 8.90
C PHE A 82 -14.58 -3.52 10.32
N TYR A 83 -13.39 -2.94 10.51
CA TYR A 83 -13.06 -2.35 11.80
C TYR A 83 -13.34 -0.84 11.78
N GLU A 84 -14.08 -0.34 12.77
CA GLU A 84 -14.16 1.08 13.06
C GLU A 84 -12.82 1.56 13.65
N LEU A 85 -12.40 2.76 13.24
CA LEU A 85 -11.15 3.38 13.70
C LEU A 85 -11.12 3.66 15.20
N GLY A 86 -12.24 3.77 15.91
CA GLY A 86 -12.23 4.09 17.35
C GLY A 86 -11.46 5.38 17.64
N ASP A 87 -10.42 5.28 18.48
CA ASP A 87 -9.54 6.40 18.84
C ASP A 87 -8.45 6.70 17.79
N TYR A 88 -8.34 5.89 16.74
CA TYR A 88 -7.35 6.11 15.70
C TYR A 88 -7.74 7.27 14.78
N GLU A 89 -6.73 8.05 14.39
CA GLU A 89 -6.86 9.07 13.36
C GLU A 89 -6.16 8.61 12.08
N VAL A 90 -6.82 8.76 10.93
CA VAL A 90 -6.21 8.53 9.62
C VAL A 90 -5.93 9.87 8.95
N LYS A 91 -4.69 10.06 8.50
CA LYS A 91 -4.31 11.20 7.66
C LYS A 91 -3.75 10.72 6.34
N SER A 92 -4.06 11.48 5.28
CA SER A 92 -3.65 11.16 3.93
C SER A 92 -3.17 12.42 3.21
N PHE A 93 -2.06 12.31 2.47
CA PHE A 93 -1.58 13.34 1.56
C PHE A 93 -1.42 12.77 0.15
N THR A 94 -1.87 13.53 -0.85
CA THR A 94 -1.88 13.08 -2.25
C THR A 94 -0.89 13.89 -3.07
N TRP A 95 -0.09 13.19 -3.88
CA TRP A 95 0.65 13.77 -5.00
C TRP A 95 0.11 13.24 -6.31
N THR A 96 -0.01 14.11 -7.32
CA THR A 96 -0.19 13.71 -8.71
C THR A 96 1.19 13.63 -9.36
N VAL A 97 1.53 12.48 -9.93
CA VAL A 97 2.82 12.25 -10.60
C VAL A 97 2.61 12.05 -12.09
N ASN A 98 3.48 12.65 -12.90
CA ASN A 98 3.36 12.72 -14.36
C ASN A 98 4.37 11.82 -15.08
N ASN A 99 5.34 11.27 -14.35
CA ASN A 99 6.37 10.39 -14.89
C ASN A 99 7.03 9.53 -13.79
N TYR A 100 7.84 8.57 -14.23
CA TYR A 100 8.57 7.63 -13.36
C TYR A 100 9.48 8.33 -12.34
N LYS A 101 10.11 9.45 -12.72
CA LYS A 101 10.98 10.17 -11.80
C LYS A 101 10.18 10.75 -10.63
N GLU A 102 9.08 11.46 -10.92
CA GLU A 102 8.19 12.02 -9.91
C GLU A 102 7.59 10.94 -8.99
N HIS A 103 7.21 9.79 -9.56
CA HIS A 103 6.77 8.64 -8.77
C HIS A 103 7.84 8.22 -7.75
N ASN A 104 9.08 7.99 -8.20
CA ASN A 104 10.15 7.58 -7.28
C ASN A 104 10.52 8.67 -6.28
N ASP A 105 10.46 9.95 -6.66
CA ASP A 105 10.74 11.05 -5.75
C ASP A 105 9.75 11.10 -4.57
N VAL A 106 8.48 10.69 -4.80
CA VAL A 106 7.50 10.53 -3.71
C VAL A 106 7.94 9.48 -2.71
N PHE A 107 8.32 8.29 -3.15
CA PHE A 107 8.74 7.20 -2.25
C PHE A 107 10.07 7.49 -1.57
N ASN A 108 11.04 8.06 -2.30
CA ASN A 108 12.40 8.26 -1.80
C ASN A 108 12.52 9.49 -0.88
N TYR A 109 11.69 10.52 -1.08
CA TYR A 109 11.84 11.80 -0.38
C TYR A 109 10.52 12.32 0.19
N HIS A 110 9.53 12.62 -0.65
CA HIS A 110 8.40 13.44 -0.22
C HIS A 110 7.52 12.77 0.83
N ALA A 111 7.29 11.46 0.72
CA ALA A 111 6.49 10.72 1.70
C ALA A 111 7.20 10.67 3.06
N SER A 112 8.50 10.34 3.07
CA SER A 112 9.31 10.32 4.30
C SER A 112 9.30 11.68 5.01
N GLU A 113 9.53 12.78 4.29
CA GLU A 113 9.48 14.13 4.87
C GLU A 113 8.09 14.46 5.45
N TRP A 114 7.02 14.03 4.77
CA TRP A 114 5.67 14.23 5.29
C TRP A 114 5.42 13.42 6.57
N PHE A 115 5.91 12.19 6.67
CA PHE A 115 5.73 11.36 7.87
C PHE A 115 6.49 11.87 9.11
N LYS A 116 7.58 12.63 8.93
CA LYS A 116 8.39 13.20 10.05
C LYS A 116 7.64 14.18 10.95
N GLN A 117 6.40 14.53 10.63
CA GLN A 117 5.52 15.31 11.49
C GLN A 117 5.07 14.55 12.75
N TRP A 118 5.23 13.23 12.78
CA TRP A 118 4.79 12.37 13.88
C TRP A 118 5.89 11.41 14.29
N GLU A 119 6.04 11.18 15.59
CA GLU A 119 6.90 10.12 16.12
C GLU A 119 6.26 8.74 15.90
N HIS A 120 7.06 7.70 15.70
CA HIS A 120 6.55 6.32 15.76
C HIS A 120 6.12 5.96 17.18
N ALA A 121 5.13 5.07 17.30
CA ALA A 121 4.74 4.49 18.59
C ALA A 121 5.96 3.86 19.31
N ASP A 122 5.99 3.91 20.64
CA ASP A 122 7.16 3.45 21.40
C ASP A 122 7.43 1.95 21.22
N ASP A 123 6.40 1.18 20.89
CA ASP A 123 6.41 -0.25 20.63
C ASP A 123 6.33 -0.61 19.14
N TYR A 124 6.61 0.34 18.23
CA TYR A 124 6.50 0.18 16.78
C TYR A 124 7.36 -0.98 16.26
N ARG A 125 6.77 -1.88 15.46
CA ARG A 125 7.43 -3.14 15.02
C ARG A 125 7.63 -3.30 13.51
N LEU A 126 7.10 -2.40 12.68
CA LEU A 126 7.27 -2.48 11.22
C LEU A 126 8.47 -1.67 10.75
N GLY A 127 8.73 -1.70 9.43
CA GLY A 127 9.64 -0.75 8.81
C GLY A 127 9.19 0.68 9.11
N LYS A 128 10.11 1.52 9.58
CA LYS A 128 9.80 2.91 9.88
C LYS A 128 9.50 3.68 8.60
N ALA A 129 8.64 4.68 8.74
CA ALA A 129 8.24 5.57 7.66
C ALA A 129 9.39 6.47 7.16
N TYR A 130 10.41 6.63 7.99
CA TYR A 130 11.63 7.41 7.78
C TYR A 130 12.73 6.95 8.73
#